data_AF-A0A7Z9RWG0-F1
#
_entry.id   AF-A0A7Z9RWG0-F1
#
_cell.length_a   1.000
_cell.length_b   1.000
_cell.length_c   1.000
_cell.angle_alpha   90.00
_cell.angle_beta   90.00
_cell.angle_gamma   90.00
#
_symmetry.space_group_name_H-M   'P 1'
#
loop_
_entity.id
_entity.type
_entity.pdbx_description
1 polymer ?
#
loop_
_entity_poly.entity_id
_entity_poly.type
_entity_poly.pdbx_seq_one_letter_code
_entity_poly.pdbx_strand_id
1 'polypeptide(L)'
;MSSMNKEIGTKPGKALWRSLDEYADSPEFRTLLEKEFPNHAPELFHSTSRRHFLKVMGASMALAGVTATGCRRWPQQQVVPFANRPGGRVPGA
;
A
#
# COMPACT_ATOMS: atom_id res chain seq x y z
N MET A 1 15.84 -14.31 44.61
CA MET A 1 16.56 -15.58 44.37
C MET A 1 17.47 -15.39 43.16
N SER A 2 18.78 -15.56 43.37
CA SER A 2 19.86 -15.67 42.37
C SER A 2 20.07 -14.48 41.44
N SER A 3 20.98 -13.53 41.70
CA SER A 3 22.44 -13.72 41.69
C SER A 3 22.92 -14.72 40.65
N MET A 4 23.18 -14.26 39.43
CA MET A 4 24.17 -14.90 38.56
C MET A 4 25.08 -13.82 37.98
N ASN A 5 26.13 -13.56 38.75
CA ASN A 5 27.39 -13.04 38.25
C ASN A 5 27.83 -13.84 37.02
N LYS A 6 28.29 -13.13 36.00
CA LYS A 6 29.48 -13.58 35.28
C LYS A 6 30.29 -12.36 34.86
N GLU A 7 31.15 -11.95 35.77
CA GLU A 7 32.40 -11.25 35.47
C GLU A 7 33.14 -12.06 34.40
N ILE A 8 33.01 -11.66 33.13
CA ILE A 8 33.75 -12.28 32.03
C ILE A 8 35.12 -11.62 32.03
N GLY A 9 36.08 -12.36 32.55
CA GLY A 9 37.46 -11.92 32.77
C GLY A 9 38.06 -11.16 31.59
N THR A 10 38.74 -10.07 31.94
CA THR A 10 39.50 -9.17 31.07
C THR A 10 40.63 -9.95 30.38
N LYS A 11 40.34 -10.56 29.24
CA LYS A 11 41.36 -10.96 28.28
C LYS A 11 41.74 -9.71 27.47
N PRO A 12 43.03 -9.38 27.28
CA PRO A 12 43.44 -8.32 26.37
C PRO A 12 43.20 -8.81 24.93
N GLY A 13 41.95 -8.71 24.49
CA GLY A 13 41.50 -8.98 23.14
C GLY A 13 40.56 -7.87 22.73
N LYS A 14 40.54 -7.56 21.43
CA LYS A 14 39.64 -6.53 20.88
C LYS A 14 38.21 -6.83 21.32
N ALA A 15 37.49 -5.82 21.80
CA ALA A 15 36.07 -5.94 22.09
C ALA A 15 35.33 -6.29 20.80
N LEU A 16 34.87 -7.54 20.71
CA LEU A 16 34.09 -8.06 19.61
C LEU A 16 32.61 -7.90 19.96
N TRP A 17 31.76 -7.56 18.98
CA TRP A 17 30.32 -7.51 19.18
C TRP A 17 29.79 -8.89 19.55
N ARG A 18 28.93 -8.96 20.57
CA ARG A 18 28.26 -10.19 21.00
C ARG A 18 27.10 -10.54 20.07
N SER A 19 26.50 -9.54 19.41
CA SER A 19 25.43 -9.72 18.43
C SER A 19 25.37 -8.56 17.44
N LEU A 20 24.66 -8.74 16.32
CA LEU A 20 24.39 -7.66 15.36
C LEU A 20 23.53 -6.55 15.97
N ASP A 21 22.69 -6.88 16.96
CA ASP A 21 21.84 -5.92 17.66
C ASP A 21 22.68 -4.94 18.48
N GLU A 22 23.78 -5.42 19.08
CA GLU A 22 24.75 -4.58 19.79
C GLU A 22 25.47 -3.59 18.84
N TYR A 23 25.69 -3.98 17.58
CA TYR A 23 26.24 -3.06 16.58
C TYR A 23 25.18 -2.06 16.08
N ALA A 24 23.94 -2.50 15.92
CA ALA A 24 22.83 -1.64 15.52
C ALA A 24 22.57 -0.51 16.53
N ASP A 25 22.85 -0.74 17.81
CA ASP A 25 22.75 0.27 18.87
C ASP A 25 24.00 1.16 19.02
N SER A 26 25.04 0.96 18.21
CA SER A 26 26.24 1.81 18.23
C SER A 26 25.93 3.23 17.73
N PRO A 27 26.60 4.28 18.28
CA PRO A 27 26.39 5.65 17.84
C PRO A 27 26.80 5.88 16.38
N GLU A 28 27.85 5.19 15.92
CA GLU A 28 28.30 5.23 14.53
C GLU A 28 27.22 4.74 13.56
N PHE A 29 26.61 3.58 13.87
CA PHE A 29 25.54 3.03 13.04
C PHE A 29 24.30 3.95 13.03
N ARG A 30 23.94 4.55 14.17
CA ARG A 30 22.84 5.52 14.24
C ARG A 30 23.09 6.76 13.38
N THR A 31 24.31 7.32 13.38
CA THR A 31 24.64 8.47 12.52
C THR A 31 24.61 8.14 11.02
N LEU A 32 25.00 6.92 10.64
CA LEU A 32 24.86 6.44 9.26
C LEU A 32 23.38 6.29 8.88
N LEU A 33 22.57 5.75 9.79
CA LEU A 33 21.14 5.54 9.58
C LEU A 33 20.38 6.86 9.41
N GLU A 34 20.71 7.87 10.21
CA GLU A 34 20.19 9.25 10.07
C GLU A 34 20.63 9.91 8.75
N LYS A 35 21.84 9.62 8.26
CA LYS A 35 22.36 10.16 7.00
C LYS A 35 21.73 9.53 5.76
N GLU A 36 21.43 8.24 5.82
CA GLU A 36 20.78 7.49 4.73
C GLU A 36 19.27 7.80 4.64
N PHE A 37 18.63 8.05 5.79
CA PHE A 37 17.20 8.39 5.86
C PHE A 37 16.97 9.73 6.58
N PRO A 38 17.52 10.86 6.05
CA PRO A 38 17.51 12.16 6.72
C PRO A 38 16.09 12.72 6.91
N ASN A 39 15.17 12.30 6.03
CA ASN A 39 13.75 12.60 6.15
C ASN A 39 13.06 11.35 6.67
N HIS A 40 12.84 11.36 7.98
CA HIS A 40 11.97 10.45 8.70
C HIS A 40 10.82 9.96 7.81
N ALA A 41 10.94 8.75 7.27
CA ALA A 41 9.80 7.97 6.81
C ALA A 41 8.63 8.00 7.81
N PRO A 42 8.85 8.09 9.14
CA PRO A 42 7.80 8.42 10.09
C PRO A 42 6.92 9.61 9.72
N GLU A 43 7.39 10.74 9.16
CA GLU A 43 6.47 11.86 8.83
C GLU A 43 5.57 11.57 7.61
N LEU A 44 6.10 10.82 6.64
CA LEU A 44 5.32 10.29 5.52
C LEU A 44 4.29 9.25 5.99
N PHE A 45 4.60 8.50 7.06
CA PHE A 45 3.75 7.42 7.58
C PHE A 45 2.88 7.81 8.80
N HIS A 46 3.21 8.85 9.54
CA HIS A 46 2.45 9.39 10.68
C HIS A 46 1.26 10.23 10.20
N SER A 47 1.39 10.88 9.04
CA SER A 47 0.33 11.70 8.44
C SER A 47 -0.50 10.96 7.39
N THR A 48 -0.07 9.78 6.92
CA THR A 48 -0.87 8.95 6.00
C THR A 48 -1.95 8.21 6.77
N SER A 49 -3.00 8.95 7.15
CA SER A 49 -4.24 8.32 7.60
C SER A 49 -4.66 7.25 6.58
N ARG A 50 -5.28 6.14 7.03
CA ARG A 50 -5.85 5.12 6.13
C ARG A 50 -6.70 5.75 5.01
N ARG A 51 -7.37 6.87 5.33
CA ARG A 51 -8.12 7.70 4.38
C ARG A 51 -7.24 8.36 3.32
N HIS A 52 -6.07 8.90 3.68
CA HIS A 52 -5.16 9.50 2.70
C HIS A 52 -4.63 8.48 1.70
N PHE A 53 -4.24 7.29 2.19
CA PHE A 53 -3.86 6.18 1.34
C PHE A 53 -4.98 5.81 0.35
N LEU A 54 -6.22 5.64 0.84
CA LEU A 54 -7.37 5.34 -0.01
C LEU A 54 -7.68 6.45 -1.03
N LYS A 55 -7.46 7.73 -0.67
CA LYS A 55 -7.60 8.86 -1.60
C LYS A 55 -6.60 8.77 -2.75
N VAL A 56 -5.34 8.50 -2.46
CA VAL A 56 -4.29 8.39 -3.49
C VAL A 56 -4.56 7.18 -4.39
N MET A 57 -4.82 6.01 -3.81
CA MET A 57 -5.20 4.81 -4.56
C MET A 57 -6.40 5.03 -5.47
N GLY A 58 -7.47 5.65 -4.94
CA GLY A 58 -8.68 5.95 -5.70
C GLY A 58 -8.43 6.95 -6.83
N ALA A 59 -7.61 7.99 -6.59
CA ALA A 59 -7.24 8.96 -7.62
C ALA A 59 -6.45 8.29 -8.76
N SER A 60 -5.50 7.42 -8.45
CA SER A 60 -4.75 6.66 -9.45
C SER A 60 -5.65 5.74 -10.27
N MET A 61 -6.58 5.02 -9.64
CA MET A 61 -7.55 4.17 -10.34
C MET A 61 -8.50 4.98 -11.23
N ALA A 62 -8.93 6.16 -10.78
CA ALA A 62 -9.75 7.06 -11.60
C ALA A 62 -8.99 7.54 -12.84
N LEU A 63 -7.72 7.94 -12.69
CA LEU A 63 -6.86 8.34 -13.82
C LEU A 63 -6.55 7.17 -14.77
N ALA A 64 -6.44 5.94 -14.24
CA ALA A 64 -6.30 4.73 -15.04
C ALA A 64 -7.58 4.35 -15.81
N GLY A 65 -8.68 5.11 -15.65
CA GLY A 65 -9.91 4.92 -16.40
C GLY A 65 -10.85 3.88 -15.82
N VAL A 66 -10.66 3.43 -14.57
CA VAL A 66 -11.60 2.51 -13.89
C VAL A 66 -13.01 3.12 -13.78
N THR A 67 -13.12 4.45 -13.76
CA THR A 67 -14.40 5.14 -13.79
C THR A 67 -15.07 5.10 -15.17
N ALA A 68 -14.32 4.86 -16.24
CA ALA A 68 -14.82 4.78 -17.61
C ALA A 68 -15.39 3.39 -17.97
N THR A 69 -15.03 2.35 -17.22
CA THR A 69 -15.58 0.98 -17.38
C THR A 69 -16.86 0.74 -16.57
N GLY A 70 -17.27 1.72 -15.75
CA GLY A 70 -18.47 1.64 -14.91
C GLY A 70 -19.78 1.96 -15.65
N CYS A 71 -20.84 2.23 -14.88
CA CYS A 71 -22.20 2.49 -15.34
C CYS A 71 -22.29 3.65 -16.36
N ARG A 72 -22.08 3.35 -17.64
CA ARG A 72 -22.47 4.24 -18.73
C ARG A 72 -23.97 4.12 -18.93
N ARG A 73 -24.70 5.22 -18.75
CA ARG A 73 -26.12 5.29 -19.11
C ARG A 73 -26.22 5.04 -20.61
N TRP A 74 -26.64 3.83 -21.00
CA TRP A 74 -26.96 3.56 -22.40
C TRP A 74 -28.12 4.45 -22.83
N PRO A 75 -28.07 4.99 -24.06
CA PRO A 75 -29.15 5.80 -24.60
C PRO A 75 -30.43 4.96 -24.57
N GLN A 76 -31.53 5.61 -24.19
CA GLN A 76 -32.85 4.98 -24.23
C GLN A 76 -33.14 4.60 -25.69
N GLN A 77 -33.16 3.31 -25.99
CA GLN A 77 -33.59 2.83 -27.30
C GLN A 77 -35.11 2.73 -27.30
N GLN A 78 -35.75 3.46 -28.20
CA GLN A 78 -37.18 3.27 -28.47
C GLN A 78 -37.34 2.02 -29.33
N VAL A 79 -37.81 0.94 -28.73
CA VAL A 79 -38.14 -0.30 -29.45
C VAL A 79 -39.56 -0.15 -30.00
N VAL A 80 -39.67 0.11 -31.31
CA VAL A 80 -40.97 0.15 -31.97
C VAL A 80 -41.51 -1.26 -32.20
N PRO A 81 -42.81 -1.53 -31.91
CA PRO A 81 -43.42 -2.80 -32.26
C PRO A 81 -43.46 -2.95 -33.79
N PHE A 82 -43.30 -4.18 -34.28
CA PHE A 82 -43.27 -4.52 -35.71
C PHE A 82 -42.07 -4.01 -36.53
N ALA A 83 -40.94 -3.67 -35.88
CA ALA A 83 -39.69 -3.42 -36.61
C ALA A 83 -39.30 -4.59 -37.54
N ASN A 84 -39.64 -5.81 -37.14
CA ASN A 84 -39.62 -7.00 -37.97
C ASN A 84 -41.01 -7.63 -38.02
N ARG A 85 -41.36 -8.23 -39.17
CA ARG A 85 -42.63 -8.96 -39.34
C ARG A 85 -42.63 -10.21 -38.44
N PRO A 86 -43.54 -10.32 -37.44
CA PRO A 86 -43.61 -11.51 -36.61
C PRO A 86 -44.05 -12.73 -37.43
N GLY A 87 -43.43 -13.87 -37.18
CA GLY A 87 -43.82 -15.14 -37.79
C GLY A 87 -45.26 -15.53 -37.43
N GLY A 88 -45.99 -16.12 -38.36
CA GLY A 88 -47.35 -16.62 -38.12
C GLY A 88 -48.47 -15.58 -38.11
N ARG A 89 -48.21 -14.31 -38.44
CA ARG A 89 -49.26 -13.26 -38.55
C ARG A 89 -49.60 -12.97 -40.02
N VAL A 90 -50.88 -12.96 -40.37
CA VAL A 90 -51.37 -12.50 -41.70
C VAL A 90 -51.64 -10.99 -41.62
N PRO A 91 -51.06 -10.15 -42.51
CA PRO A 91 -51.35 -8.72 -42.51
C PRO A 91 -52.80 -8.43 -42.95
N GLY A 92 -53.52 -7.57 -42.22
CA GLY A 92 -54.81 -7.01 -42.65
C GLY A 92 -56.09 -7.76 -42.24
N ALA A 93 -56.04 -8.60 -41.20
CA ALA A 93 -57.23 -9.16 -40.56
C ALA A 93 -57.68 -8.31 -39.37
#